data_AF-A0AAD6VSQ6-F1
#
_entry.id   AF-A0AAD6VSQ6-F1
#
_cell.length_a   1.000
_cell.length_b   1.000
_cell.length_c   1.000
_cell.angle_alpha   90.00
_cell.angle_beta   90.00
_cell.angle_gamma   90.00
#
_symmetry.space_group_name_H-M   'P 1'
#
loop_
_entity.id
_entity.type
_entity.pdbx_description
1 polymer ?
#
loop_
_entity_poly.entity_id
_entity_poly.type
_entity_poly.pdbx_seq_one_letter_code
_entity_poly.pdbx_strand_id
1 'polypeptide(L)'
;MAEVDVENQGDGLVPTEADEGVQTDEYDAFFGDGSDLPEVDLPGDSALSPVETECLQNFHAALDAVEIASCGCCREAGFNIQLKSSGMCSRCHADTRDIKLWSDENNVNPKNERPACLKNLTEMEEMLIARIKPVMQVRWTRG
;
A
#
# COMPACT_ATOMS: atom_id res chain seq x y z
N MET A 1 -58.72 3.75 -8.68
CA MET A 1 -59.44 4.76 -7.86
C MET A 1 -59.75 4.14 -6.53
N ALA A 2 -58.94 4.46 -5.52
CA ALA A 2 -59.29 4.48 -4.11
C ALA A 2 -58.12 5.18 -3.41
N GLU A 3 -58.28 6.49 -3.24
CA GLU A 3 -57.50 7.33 -2.32
C GLU A 3 -57.93 6.98 -0.89
N VAL A 4 -57.00 6.87 0.04
CA VAL A 4 -57.29 7.02 1.47
C VAL A 4 -56.15 7.81 2.10
N ASP A 5 -56.56 8.90 2.73
CA ASP A 5 -55.76 10.01 3.22
C ASP A 5 -54.83 9.64 4.39
N VAL A 6 -53.68 10.32 4.39
CA VAL A 6 -52.70 10.35 5.46
C VAL A 6 -53.12 11.41 6.47
N GLU A 7 -53.54 10.99 7.67
CA GLU A 7 -53.61 11.90 8.82
C GLU A 7 -52.53 11.55 9.84
N ASN A 8 -51.71 12.57 10.08
CA ASN A 8 -50.53 12.64 10.90
C ASN A 8 -50.95 13.15 12.29
N GLN A 9 -50.83 12.33 13.34
CA GLN A 9 -50.91 12.80 14.73
C GLN A 9 -49.74 12.21 15.50
N GLY A 10 -48.87 13.11 15.95
CA GLY A 10 -47.65 12.81 16.66
C GLY A 10 -47.92 12.39 18.10
N ASP A 11 -47.09 11.48 18.58
CA ASP A 11 -46.91 11.19 19.99
C ASP A 11 -45.41 11.18 20.31
N GLY A 12 -45.09 11.78 21.46
CA GLY A 12 -43.76 12.25 21.82
C GLY A 12 -42.72 11.15 21.96
N LEU A 13 -41.55 11.40 21.35
CA LEU A 13 -40.32 10.67 21.66
C LEU A 13 -39.87 11.01 23.09
N VAL A 14 -40.01 10.04 23.99
CA VAL A 14 -39.18 9.93 25.20
C VAL A 14 -37.80 9.42 24.74
N PRO A 15 -36.68 10.08 25.09
CA PRO A 15 -35.37 9.51 24.81
C PRO A 15 -35.16 8.29 25.70
N THR A 16 -35.08 7.10 25.11
CA THR A 16 -34.53 5.93 25.77
C THR A 16 -33.04 6.17 25.96
N GLU A 17 -32.60 6.25 27.22
CA GLU A 17 -31.20 6.27 27.61
C GLU A 17 -30.48 5.11 26.91
N ALA A 18 -29.48 5.43 26.08
CA ALA A 18 -28.58 4.44 25.52
C ALA A 18 -27.66 3.99 26.66
N ASP A 19 -28.05 2.90 27.30
CA ASP A 19 -27.15 2.09 28.13
C ASP A 19 -26.15 1.42 27.18
N GLU A 20 -25.02 2.08 26.94
CA GLU A 20 -23.88 1.45 26.28
C GLU A 20 -23.33 0.38 27.23
N GLY A 21 -23.87 -0.83 27.13
CA GLY A 21 -23.40 -1.99 27.89
C GLY A 21 -21.91 -2.19 27.66
N VAL A 22 -21.11 -1.94 28.69
CA VAL A 22 -19.68 -2.24 28.74
C VAL A 22 -19.52 -3.75 28.49
N GLN A 23 -18.92 -4.11 27.36
CA GLN A 23 -18.60 -5.51 27.08
C GLN A 23 -17.47 -5.95 28.00
N THR A 24 -17.80 -6.76 29.00
CA THR A 24 -16.80 -7.45 29.81
C THR A 24 -16.29 -8.68 29.06
N ASP A 25 -14.97 -8.84 28.96
CA ASP A 25 -14.34 -10.00 28.34
C ASP A 25 -13.88 -11.05 29.36
N GLU A 26 -13.42 -12.22 28.88
CA GLU A 26 -12.97 -13.34 29.73
C GLU A 26 -11.76 -12.99 30.61
N TYR A 27 -10.97 -11.99 30.21
CA TYR A 27 -9.74 -11.60 30.89
C TYR A 27 -9.99 -10.59 32.03
N ASP A 28 -11.13 -9.90 32.03
CA ASP A 28 -11.54 -9.00 33.12
C ASP A 28 -11.64 -9.72 34.48
N ALA A 29 -12.00 -11.01 34.47
CA ALA A 29 -12.04 -11.83 35.68
C ALA A 29 -10.64 -12.10 36.29
N PHE A 30 -9.58 -11.97 35.48
CA PHE A 30 -8.20 -12.24 35.89
C PHE A 30 -7.40 -10.96 36.14
N PHE A 31 -7.62 -9.93 35.32
CA PHE A 31 -6.87 -8.67 35.38
C PHE A 31 -7.65 -7.51 36.01
N GLY A 32 -8.95 -7.69 36.29
CA GLY A 32 -9.84 -6.61 36.73
C GLY A 32 -10.41 -5.82 35.55
N ASP A 33 -11.47 -5.06 35.81
CA ASP A 33 -12.11 -4.15 34.84
C ASP A 33 -11.31 -2.87 34.59
N GLY A 34 -10.08 -2.80 35.12
CA GLY A 34 -9.22 -1.62 35.07
C GLY A 34 -9.68 -0.45 35.94
N SER A 35 -10.74 -0.61 36.76
CA SER A 35 -11.21 0.45 37.67
C SER A 35 -10.26 0.70 38.86
N ASP A 36 -9.38 -0.25 39.14
CA ASP A 36 -8.32 -0.17 40.15
C ASP A 36 -7.04 0.52 39.63
N LEU A 37 -6.97 0.78 38.33
CA LEU A 37 -5.88 1.56 37.75
C LEU A 37 -6.05 3.03 38.13
N PRO A 38 -4.94 3.74 38.44
CA PRO A 38 -5.02 5.16 38.67
C PRO A 38 -5.55 5.84 37.41
N GLU A 39 -6.63 6.60 37.55
CA GLU A 39 -7.09 7.53 36.53
C GLU A 39 -5.96 8.55 36.33
N VAL A 40 -5.15 8.33 35.30
CA VAL A 40 -4.13 9.29 34.91
C VAL A 40 -4.90 10.45 34.30
N ASP A 41 -4.95 11.57 35.02
CA ASP A 41 -5.35 12.88 34.48
C ASP A 41 -4.40 13.24 33.33
N LEU A 42 -4.65 12.64 32.17
CA LEU A 42 -4.10 13.09 30.92
C LEU A 42 -4.74 14.45 30.70
N PRO A 43 -3.95 15.54 30.51
CA PRO A 43 -4.55 16.81 30.16
C PRO A 43 -5.47 16.57 28.96
N GLY A 44 -6.73 17.03 29.04
CA GLY A 44 -7.69 16.93 27.93
C GLY A 44 -7.26 17.73 26.68
N ASP A 45 -6.09 18.36 26.75
CA ASP A 45 -5.39 18.95 25.63
C ASP A 45 -4.74 17.86 24.78
N SER A 46 -4.98 17.94 23.48
CA SER A 46 -4.33 17.08 22.49
C SER A 46 -2.83 17.01 22.78
N ALA A 47 -2.24 15.80 22.79
CA ALA A 47 -0.81 15.59 23.03
C ALA A 47 0.09 16.32 22.02
N LEU A 48 -0.51 16.82 20.94
CA LEU A 48 0.11 17.62 19.89
C LEU A 48 -0.31 19.08 20.05
N SER A 49 0.66 19.98 19.89
CA SER A 49 0.34 21.38 19.66
C SER A 49 -0.51 21.55 18.38
N PRO A 50 -1.27 22.66 18.25
CA PRO A 50 -2.03 22.93 17.03
C PRO A 50 -1.14 22.98 15.77
N VAL A 51 0.11 23.45 15.92
CA VAL A 51 1.09 23.52 14.83
C VAL A 51 1.55 22.12 14.39
N GLU A 52 1.79 21.22 15.35
CA GLU A 52 2.15 19.83 15.04
C GLU A 52 1.00 19.07 14.39
N THR A 53 -0.23 19.35 14.83
CA THR A 53 -1.44 18.76 14.22
C THR A 53 -1.57 19.18 12.76
N GLU A 54 -1.39 20.46 12.45
CA GLU A 54 -1.38 20.98 11.07
C GLU A 54 -0.25 20.35 10.23
N CYS A 55 0.95 20.24 10.80
CA CYS A 55 2.09 19.61 10.14
C CYS A 55 1.81 18.15 9.76
N LEU A 56 1.21 17.37 10.68
CA LEU A 56 0.84 15.99 10.42
C LEU A 56 -0.26 15.88 9.36
N GLN A 57 -1.26 16.74 9.39
CA GLN A 57 -2.30 16.76 8.36
C GLN A 57 -1.70 17.03 6.97
N ASN A 58 -0.79 18.00 6.86
CA ASN A 58 -0.10 18.30 5.62
C ASN A 58 0.78 17.13 5.16
N PHE A 59 1.45 16.46 6.09
CA PHE A 59 2.25 15.27 5.79
C PHE A 59 1.39 14.12 5.26
N HIS A 60 0.26 13.82 5.90
CA HIS A 60 -0.67 12.80 5.44
C HIS A 60 -1.25 13.14 4.07
N ALA A 61 -1.68 14.40 3.86
CA ALA A 61 -2.13 14.86 2.55
C ALA A 61 -1.05 14.70 1.47
N ALA A 62 0.22 14.97 1.81
CA ALA A 62 1.34 14.77 0.90
C ALA A 62 1.60 13.30 0.59
N LEU A 63 1.47 12.40 1.58
CA LEU A 63 1.59 10.96 1.36
C LEU A 63 0.44 10.39 0.51
N ASP A 64 -0.79 10.82 0.77
CA ASP A 64 -1.97 10.38 0.02
C ASP A 64 -1.92 10.83 -1.45
N ALA A 65 -1.25 11.96 -1.72
CA ALA A 65 -1.00 12.45 -3.07
C ALA A 65 0.09 11.67 -3.83
N VAL A 66 0.87 10.82 -3.16
CA VAL A 66 1.91 10.03 -3.80
C VAL A 66 1.30 8.81 -4.50
N GLU A 67 1.28 8.85 -5.83
CA GLU A 67 0.82 7.73 -6.64
C GLU A 67 1.98 6.85 -7.10
N ILE A 68 1.82 5.53 -6.98
CA ILE A 68 2.69 4.55 -7.64
C ILE A 68 2.10 4.27 -9.02
N ALA A 69 2.89 4.53 -10.05
CA ALA A 69 2.54 4.23 -11.43
C ALA A 69 3.58 3.32 -12.06
N SER A 70 3.18 2.54 -13.07
CA SER A 70 4.07 1.65 -13.82
C SER A 70 4.04 1.97 -15.31
N CYS A 71 5.20 2.03 -15.95
CA CYS A 71 5.32 2.22 -17.38
C CYS A 71 4.85 0.97 -18.15
N GLY A 72 3.95 1.14 -19.12
CA GLY A 72 3.47 0.01 -19.94
C GLY A 72 4.51 -0.59 -20.89
N CYS A 73 5.61 0.12 -21.16
CA CYS A 73 6.68 -0.37 -22.03
C CYS A 73 7.79 -1.10 -21.24
N CYS A 74 8.49 -0.40 -20.34
CA CYS A 74 9.62 -0.98 -19.59
C CYS A 74 9.23 -1.69 -18.29
N ARG A 75 7.96 -1.61 -17.88
CA ARG A 75 7.45 -2.13 -16.59
C ARG A 75 8.14 -1.58 -15.35
N GLU A 76 8.87 -0.48 -15.48
CA GLU A 76 9.42 0.26 -14.34
C GLU A 76 8.26 0.88 -13.54
N ALA A 77 8.22 0.56 -12.24
CA ALA A 77 7.24 1.07 -11.30
C ALA A 77 7.93 2.00 -10.30
N GLY A 78 7.25 3.07 -9.91
CA GLY A 78 7.80 4.05 -8.99
C GLY A 78 6.82 5.13 -8.62
N PHE A 79 7.19 5.89 -7.60
CA PHE A 79 6.42 7.01 -7.10
C PHE A 79 6.51 8.20 -8.07
N ASN A 80 5.37 8.82 -8.35
CA ASN A 80 5.27 10.02 -9.19
C ASN A 80 5.95 9.84 -10.55
N ILE A 81 5.93 8.63 -11.12
CA ILE A 81 6.34 8.42 -12.50
C ILE A 81 5.35 9.19 -13.38
N GLN A 82 5.82 10.32 -13.93
CA GLN A 82 5.06 11.14 -14.86
C GLN A 82 4.90 10.40 -16.18
N LEU A 83 3.89 9.54 -16.25
CA LEU A 83 3.50 8.85 -17.47
C LEU A 83 2.94 9.87 -18.47
N LYS A 84 3.32 9.72 -19.73
CA LYS A 84 2.68 10.44 -20.83
C LYS A 84 1.28 9.90 -21.07
N SER A 85 0.47 10.62 -21.86
CA SER A 85 -0.90 10.21 -22.23
C SER A 85 -0.98 8.80 -22.85
N SER A 86 0.14 8.29 -23.38
CA SER A 86 0.28 6.93 -23.91
C SER A 86 0.61 5.85 -22.86
N GLY A 87 0.66 6.18 -21.56
CA GLY A 87 1.03 5.22 -20.49
C GLY A 87 2.51 4.84 -20.46
N MET A 88 3.35 5.60 -21.17
CA MET A 88 4.80 5.41 -21.22
C MET A 88 5.55 6.44 -20.37
N CYS A 89 6.64 6.01 -19.73
CA CYS A 89 7.58 6.94 -19.10
C CYS A 89 8.30 7.78 -20.17
N SER A 90 8.91 8.89 -19.76
CA SER A 90 9.64 9.80 -20.64
C SER A 90 10.71 9.10 -21.49
N ARG A 91 11.43 8.13 -20.91
CA ARG A 91 12.48 7.35 -21.60
C ARG A 91 11.91 6.50 -22.72
N CYS A 92 10.86 5.74 -22.46
CA CYS A 92 10.21 4.89 -23.45
C CYS A 92 9.46 5.71 -24.51
N HIS A 93 8.94 6.88 -24.14
CA HIS A 93 8.31 7.79 -25.09
C HIS A 93 9.33 8.42 -26.06
N ALA A 94 10.53 8.76 -25.59
CA ALA A 94 11.60 9.31 -26.41
C ALA A 94 12.26 8.27 -27.35
N ASP A 95 12.02 6.98 -27.12
CA ASP A 95 12.55 5.91 -27.96
C ASP A 95 11.76 5.78 -29.28
N THR A 96 12.38 6.17 -30.39
CA THR A 96 11.78 6.18 -31.74
C THR A 96 12.10 4.94 -32.58
N ARG A 97 12.72 3.91 -32.00
CA ARG A 97 12.97 2.64 -32.70
C ARG A 97 11.66 1.91 -33.00
N ASP A 98 11.66 1.13 -34.09
CA ASP A 98 10.53 0.25 -34.47
C ASP A 98 10.21 -0.76 -33.36
N ILE A 99 11.26 -1.35 -32.76
CA ILE A 99 11.18 -2.16 -31.55
C ILE A 99 11.84 -1.37 -30.43
N LYS A 100 11.05 -0.98 -29.42
CA LYS A 100 11.56 -0.25 -28.26
C LYS A 100 12.50 -1.14 -27.45
N LEU A 101 13.56 -0.56 -26.89
CA LEU A 101 14.60 -1.35 -26.21
C LEU A 101 14.09 -2.12 -25.00
N TRP A 102 13.15 -1.54 -24.27
CA TRP A 102 12.63 -2.11 -23.03
C TRP A 102 11.25 -2.72 -23.19
N SER A 103 10.71 -2.79 -24.40
CA SER A 103 9.41 -3.42 -24.61
C SER A 103 9.50 -4.94 -24.60
N ASP A 104 8.35 -5.58 -24.48
CA ASP A 104 8.23 -7.03 -24.44
C ASP A 104 8.71 -7.69 -25.74
N GLU A 105 8.63 -6.99 -26.87
CA GLU A 105 9.11 -7.46 -28.17
C GLU A 105 10.63 -7.64 -28.21
N ASN A 106 11.39 -6.87 -27.41
CA ASN A 106 12.85 -6.98 -27.37
C ASN A 106 13.34 -8.09 -26.42
N ASN A 107 12.43 -8.82 -25.74
CA ASN A 107 12.74 -9.93 -24.83
C ASN A 107 13.81 -9.62 -23.76
N VAL A 108 13.95 -8.34 -23.37
CA VAL A 108 14.89 -7.91 -22.32
C VAL A 108 14.34 -8.10 -20.91
N ASN A 109 13.01 -8.15 -20.78
CA ASN A 109 12.36 -8.40 -19.51
C ASN A 109 12.25 -9.91 -19.28
N PRO A 110 12.91 -10.48 -18.25
CA PRO A 110 12.78 -11.90 -17.97
C PRO A 110 11.32 -12.23 -17.68
N LYS A 111 10.72 -13.05 -18.54
CA LYS A 111 9.38 -13.58 -18.29
C LYS A 111 9.46 -14.58 -17.14
N ASN A 112 8.48 -14.53 -16.24
CA ASN A 112 8.35 -15.53 -15.17
C ASN A 112 8.04 -16.94 -15.70
N GLU A 113 7.73 -17.06 -16.99
CA GLU A 113 7.55 -18.33 -17.64
C GLU A 113 8.90 -18.99 -17.97
N ARG A 114 9.18 -20.11 -17.30
CA ARG A 114 10.32 -20.97 -17.62
C ARG A 114 10.03 -21.68 -18.96
N PRO A 115 10.86 -21.50 -20.01
CA PRO A 115 10.72 -22.20 -21.28
C PRO A 115 10.63 -23.71 -21.10
N ALA A 116 9.87 -24.40 -21.96
CA ALA A 116 9.68 -25.85 -21.87
C ALA A 116 11.01 -26.63 -21.90
N CYS A 117 11.97 -26.20 -22.70
CA CYS A 117 13.31 -26.78 -22.78
C CYS A 117 14.14 -26.62 -21.50
N LEU A 118 13.75 -25.71 -20.62
CA LEU A 118 14.39 -25.53 -19.32
C LEU A 118 13.60 -26.20 -18.21
N LYS A 119 12.44 -26.81 -18.44
CA LYS A 119 11.67 -27.52 -17.39
C LYS A 119 12.27 -28.93 -17.15
N ASN A 120 12.18 -29.42 -15.91
CA ASN A 120 12.61 -30.77 -15.50
C ASN A 120 14.10 -31.11 -15.74
N LEU A 121 14.97 -30.10 -15.68
CA LEU A 121 16.41 -30.33 -15.74
C LEU A 121 16.89 -31.06 -14.47
N THR A 122 17.86 -31.96 -14.64
CA THR A 122 18.60 -32.53 -13.53
C THR A 122 19.45 -31.46 -12.83
N GLU A 123 19.82 -31.69 -11.57
CA GLU A 123 20.66 -30.75 -10.80
C GLU A 123 21.97 -30.41 -11.54
N MET A 124 22.57 -31.40 -12.22
CA MET A 124 23.76 -31.19 -13.06
C MET A 124 23.47 -30.31 -14.28
N GLU A 125 22.35 -30.49 -14.98
CA GLU A 125 21.96 -29.66 -16.13
C GLU A 125 21.62 -28.23 -15.69
N GLU A 126 20.96 -28.07 -14.54
CA GLU A 126 20.72 -26.74 -13.96
C GLU A 126 22.02 -26.03 -13.61
N MET A 127 23.00 -26.74 -13.03
CA MET A 127 24.33 -26.19 -12.76
C MET A 127 25.09 -25.77 -14.02
N LEU A 128 24.93 -26.50 -15.13
CA LEU A 128 25.60 -26.18 -16.40
C LEU A 128 24.99 -24.94 -17.10
N ILE A 129 23.69 -24.69 -16.90
CA ILE A 129 22.97 -23.56 -17.50
C ILE A 129 22.94 -22.34 -16.59
N ALA A 130 23.03 -22.53 -15.28
CA ALA A 130 23.14 -21.45 -14.31
C ALA A 130 24.33 -20.58 -14.73
N ARG A 131 24.05 -19.32 -15.10
CA ARG A 131 25.09 -18.31 -15.28
C ARG A 131 25.92 -18.34 -14.00
N ILE A 132 27.16 -18.84 -14.10
CA ILE A 132 28.21 -18.64 -13.12
C ILE A 132 28.01 -17.22 -12.61
N LYS A 133 27.75 -17.03 -11.32
CA LYS A 133 27.64 -15.70 -10.72
C LYS A 133 29.08 -15.22 -10.54
N PRO A 134 29.70 -14.45 -11.46
CA PRO A 134 31.01 -13.88 -11.18
C PRO A 134 30.83 -12.93 -10.00
N VAL A 135 31.33 -13.33 -8.84
CA VAL A 135 31.48 -12.44 -7.70
C VAL A 135 32.83 -11.76 -7.88
N MET A 136 32.83 -10.54 -8.42
CA MET A 136 34.03 -9.72 -8.48
C MET A 136 34.19 -8.96 -7.17
N GLN A 137 35.26 -9.26 -6.42
CA GLN A 137 35.64 -8.50 -5.24
C GLN A 137 36.81 -7.57 -5.60
N VAL A 138 36.54 -6.27 -5.70
CA VAL A 138 37.59 -5.25 -5.90
C VAL A 138 38.10 -4.83 -4.52
N ARG A 139 39.41 -5.01 -4.28
CA ARG A 139 40.09 -4.49 -3.09
C ARG A 139 41.04 -3.38 -3.51
N TRP A 140 40.93 -2.22 -2.86
CA TRP A 140 41.89 -1.14 -3.00
C TRP A 140 42.94 -1.26 -1.91
N THR A 141 44.20 -1.45 -2.28
CA THR A 141 45.33 -1.40 -1.34
C THR A 141 46.17 -0.18 -1.68
N ARG A 142 46.34 0.69 -0.68
CA ARG A 142 47.29 1.80 -0.75
C ARG A 142 48.67 1.26 -0.38
N GLY A 143 49.65 1.48 -1.26
CA GLY A 143 51.08 1.28 -0.94
C GLY A 143 51.62 2.41 -0.08
#